data_AF-A0A396JK66-F1
#
_entry.id   AF-A0A396JK66-F1
#
_cell.length_a   1.000
_cell.length_b   1.000
_cell.length_c   1.000
_cell.angle_alpha   90.00
_cell.angle_beta   90.00
_cell.angle_gamma   90.00
#
_symmetry.space_group_name_H-M   'P 1'
#
loop_
_entity.id
_entity.type
_entity.pdbx_description
1 polymer ?
#
loop_
_entity_poly.entity_id
_entity_poly.type
_entity_poly.pdbx_seq_one_letter_code
_entity_poly.pdbx_strand_id
1 'polypeptide(L)'
;MASPRTTHYDVVLRIIWYIKGTLFYGLHYSATSSLILRAYSDVDWAGDPSYRRSTTSFCIFLGDSLISWHSKKQTLAARSSTEDEYRALANITSEILWLRWLLEDLETSQSSPTDLYCDNRIAIQIAHNDVFHERTKHIEIDCHFIRQHLLRGELHLISIGTLDQPADLFTKPHSPGRFRTLVSKLKLVAVLPT
;
A
#
# COMPACT_ATOMS: atom_id res chain seq x y z
N MET A 1 -2.31 -32.88 -11.92
CA MET A 1 -3.72 -32.83 -11.48
C MET A 1 -3.80 -32.06 -10.18
N ALA A 2 -4.79 -31.17 -10.03
CA ALA A 2 -5.00 -30.49 -8.75
C ALA A 2 -5.57 -31.48 -7.72
N SER A 3 -4.96 -31.54 -6.53
CA SER A 3 -5.39 -32.44 -5.43
C SER A 3 -5.83 -31.60 -4.22
N PRO A 4 -7.02 -30.99 -4.25
CA PRO A 4 -7.50 -30.14 -3.16
C PRO A 4 -7.67 -30.95 -1.87
N ARG A 5 -7.33 -30.33 -0.73
CA ARG A 5 -7.41 -30.91 0.62
C ARG A 5 -8.47 -30.17 1.44
N THR A 6 -8.83 -30.73 2.59
CA THR A 6 -9.74 -30.10 3.56
C THR A 6 -9.33 -28.67 3.91
N THR A 7 -8.03 -28.43 4.08
CA THR A 7 -7.49 -27.08 4.32
C THR A 7 -7.82 -26.08 3.21
N HIS A 8 -7.86 -26.51 1.94
CA HIS A 8 -8.25 -25.65 0.84
C HIS A 8 -9.75 -25.35 0.86
N TYR A 9 -10.58 -26.33 1.25
CA TYR A 9 -12.02 -26.15 1.42
C TYR A 9 -12.34 -25.15 2.54
N ASP A 10 -11.64 -25.23 3.67
CA ASP A 10 -11.82 -24.29 4.79
C ASP A 10 -11.47 -22.85 4.40
N VAL A 11 -10.42 -22.66 3.59
CA VAL A 11 -10.06 -21.35 3.04
C VAL A 11 -11.16 -20.80 2.14
N VAL A 12 -11.74 -21.64 1.26
CA VAL A 12 -12.86 -21.24 0.39
C VAL A 12 -14.09 -20.85 1.20
N LEU A 13 -14.45 -21.63 2.23
CA LEU A 13 -15.56 -21.29 3.12
C LEU A 13 -15.34 -19.96 3.83
N ARG A 14 -14.11 -19.70 4.30
CA ARG A 14 -13.76 -18.42 4.92
C ARG A 14 -13.94 -17.24 3.97
N ILE A 15 -13.60 -17.39 2.69
CA ILE A 15 -13.84 -16.36 1.67
C ILE A 15 -15.36 -16.12 1.49
N ILE A 16 -16.15 -17.20 1.39
CA ILE A 16 -17.61 -17.10 1.22
C ILE A 16 -18.25 -16.42 2.44
N TRP A 17 -17.85 -16.79 3.66
CA TRP A 17 -18.35 -16.15 4.88
C TRP A 17 -17.94 -14.70 5.00
N TYR A 18 -16.73 -14.34 4.56
CA TYR A 18 -16.30 -12.95 4.49
C TYR A 18 -17.21 -12.16 3.55
N ILE A 19 -17.37 -12.62 2.30
CA ILE A 19 -18.24 -11.95 1.31
C ILE A 19 -19.66 -11.78 1.87
N LYS A 20 -20.25 -12.85 2.44
CA LYS A 20 -21.58 -12.81 3.04
C LYS A 20 -21.67 -11.82 4.22
N GLY A 21 -20.65 -11.77 5.06
CA GLY A 21 -20.59 -10.87 6.21
C GLY A 21 -20.33 -9.41 5.84
N THR A 22 -19.74 -9.15 4.67
CA THR A 22 -19.39 -7.81 4.20
C THR A 22 -20.29 -7.30 3.07
N LEU A 23 -21.42 -7.97 2.78
CA LEU A 23 -22.35 -7.56 1.70
C LEU A 23 -22.80 -6.10 1.79
N PHE A 24 -22.89 -5.59 3.02
CA PHE A 24 -23.38 -4.25 3.31
C PHE A 24 -22.25 -3.24 3.56
N TYR A 25 -20.99 -3.63 3.40
CA TYR A 25 -19.87 -2.71 3.53
C TYR A 25 -19.61 -2.03 2.19
N GLY A 26 -19.53 -0.71 2.21
CA GLY A 26 -19.23 0.10 1.03
C GLY A 26 -18.18 1.17 1.32
N LEU A 27 -17.59 1.69 0.25
CA LEU A 27 -16.78 2.90 0.29
C LEU A 27 -17.71 4.12 0.39
N HIS A 28 -17.41 5.02 1.33
CA HIS A 28 -18.16 6.25 1.51
C HIS A 28 -17.32 7.44 1.05
N TYR A 29 -17.78 8.11 0.01
CA TYR A 29 -17.17 9.32 -0.54
C TYR A 29 -17.89 10.55 -0.01
N SER A 30 -17.26 11.28 0.90
CA SER A 30 -17.85 12.50 1.46
C SER A 30 -17.70 13.67 0.49
N ALA A 31 -18.79 14.44 0.29
CA ALA A 31 -18.74 15.69 -0.47
C ALA A 31 -17.98 16.81 0.26
N THR A 32 -17.72 16.65 1.57
CA THR A 32 -17.07 17.67 2.41
C THR A 32 -15.61 17.33 2.75
N SER A 33 -15.11 16.15 2.37
CA SER A 33 -13.71 15.82 2.62
C SER A 33 -12.78 16.61 1.72
N SER A 34 -11.58 16.92 2.23
CA SER A 34 -10.54 17.54 1.40
C SER A 34 -10.20 16.65 0.20
N LEU A 35 -9.73 17.24 -0.89
CA LEU A 35 -9.28 16.51 -2.08
C LEU A 35 -7.74 16.40 -2.08
N ILE A 36 -7.17 16.03 -0.94
CA ILE A 36 -5.71 15.91 -0.77
C ILE A 36 -5.33 14.43 -0.82
N LEU A 37 -4.39 14.08 -1.69
CA LEU A 37 -3.88 12.72 -1.78
C LEU A 37 -3.02 12.35 -0.56
N ARG A 38 -3.23 11.14 -0.05
CA ARG A 38 -2.40 10.50 0.98
C ARG A 38 -2.22 9.03 0.65
N ALA A 39 -0.99 8.53 0.73
CA ALA A 39 -0.66 7.19 0.30
C ALA A 39 0.07 6.42 1.40
N TYR A 40 -0.14 5.11 1.43
CA TYR A 40 0.43 4.19 2.41
C TYR A 40 1.02 2.99 1.69
N SER A 41 2.26 2.63 2.00
CA SER A 41 2.96 1.47 1.43
C SER A 41 3.42 0.53 2.54
N ASP A 42 3.23 -0.78 2.33
CA ASP A 42 3.72 -1.84 3.21
C ASP A 42 4.19 -3.04 2.39
N VAL A 43 5.25 -3.70 2.86
CA VAL A 43 5.74 -4.94 2.27
C VAL A 43 5.94 -6.03 3.32
N ASP A 44 5.30 -7.18 3.09
CA ASP A 44 5.60 -8.40 3.85
C ASP A 44 6.81 -9.11 3.22
N TRP A 45 8.00 -8.83 3.77
CA TRP A 45 9.26 -9.33 3.28
C TRP A 45 9.39 -10.85 3.44
N ALA A 46 9.62 -11.54 2.32
CA ALA A 46 9.79 -12.99 2.25
C ALA A 46 8.64 -13.79 2.90
N GLY A 47 7.43 -13.21 2.95
CA GLY A 47 6.25 -13.78 3.59
C GLY A 47 5.78 -15.11 2.98
N ASP A 48 6.14 -15.38 1.71
CA ASP A 48 5.86 -16.66 1.07
C ASP A 48 6.80 -17.78 1.53
N PRO A 49 6.31 -18.84 2.19
CA PRO A 49 7.16 -19.94 2.66
C PRO A 49 7.80 -20.75 1.53
N SER A 50 7.17 -20.81 0.35
CA SER A 50 7.62 -21.66 -0.75
C SER A 50 8.77 -21.03 -1.55
N TYR A 51 8.67 -19.74 -1.86
CA TYR A 51 9.66 -19.05 -2.71
C TYR A 51 10.30 -17.83 -2.05
N ARG A 52 9.96 -17.53 -0.79
CA ARG A 52 10.47 -16.37 -0.03
C ARG A 52 10.29 -15.06 -0.78
N ARG A 53 9.19 -14.98 -1.55
CA ARG A 53 8.76 -13.79 -2.28
C ARG A 53 7.94 -12.90 -1.36
N SER A 54 8.11 -11.60 -1.54
CA SER A 54 7.44 -10.60 -0.73
C SER A 54 6.09 -10.22 -1.31
N THR A 55 5.19 -9.73 -0.46
CA THR A 55 3.90 -9.18 -0.89
C THR A 55 3.94 -7.68 -0.69
N THR A 56 3.94 -6.94 -1.80
CA THR A 56 3.85 -5.48 -1.78
C THR A 56 2.40 -5.08 -1.76
N SER A 57 2.07 -4.07 -0.96
CA SER A 57 0.76 -3.47 -0.98
C SER A 57 0.80 -1.97 -0.83
N PHE A 58 -0.29 -1.35 -1.26
CA PHE A 58 -0.54 0.04 -0.95
C PHE A 58 -2.02 0.36 -0.85
N CYS A 59 -2.30 1.51 -0.24
CA CYS A 59 -3.59 2.18 -0.36
C CYS A 59 -3.41 3.68 -0.46
N ILE A 60 -4.24 4.31 -1.30
CA ILE A 60 -4.23 5.74 -1.58
C ILE A 60 -5.61 6.30 -1.29
N PHE A 61 -5.63 7.37 -0.51
CA PHE A 61 -6.80 8.10 -0.10
C PHE A 61 -6.84 9.46 -0.78
N LEU A 62 -8.03 9.89 -1.17
CA LEU A 62 -8.34 11.27 -1.52
C LEU A 62 -9.16 11.86 -0.37
N GLY A 63 -8.52 12.72 0.41
CA GLY A 63 -9.04 13.12 1.72
C GLY A 63 -9.29 11.89 2.57
N ASP A 64 -10.56 11.68 2.90
CA ASP A 64 -11.01 10.60 3.78
C ASP A 64 -11.46 9.35 3.03
N SER A 65 -11.40 9.36 1.70
CA SER A 65 -11.96 8.28 0.91
C SER A 65 -10.86 7.44 0.28
N LEU A 66 -10.91 6.12 0.47
CA LEU A 66 -10.02 5.20 -0.23
C LEU A 66 -10.38 5.16 -1.72
N ILE A 67 -9.42 5.46 -2.60
CA ILE A 67 -9.64 5.55 -4.05
C ILE A 67 -8.84 4.53 -4.87
N SER A 68 -7.67 4.11 -4.39
CA SER A 68 -6.85 3.09 -5.05
C SER A 68 -6.21 2.20 -3.98
N TRP A 69 -6.13 0.90 -4.24
CA TRP A 69 -5.48 -0.07 -3.37
C TRP A 69 -4.92 -1.22 -4.20
N HIS A 70 -3.86 -1.83 -3.69
CA HIS A 70 -3.19 -2.91 -4.38
C HIS A 70 -2.58 -3.89 -3.39
N SER A 71 -2.63 -5.17 -3.75
CA SER A 71 -1.89 -6.23 -3.07
C SER A 71 -1.33 -7.16 -4.14
N LYS A 72 -0.01 -7.31 -4.17
CA LYS A 72 0.66 -8.12 -5.18
C LYS A 72 1.88 -8.81 -4.61
N LYS A 73 1.87 -10.13 -4.75
CA LYS A 73 3.05 -10.96 -4.56
C LYS A 73 4.06 -10.64 -5.66
N GLN A 74 5.27 -10.31 -5.25
CA GLN A 74 6.34 -9.98 -6.19
C GLN A 74 6.76 -11.21 -7.00
N THR A 75 7.22 -10.96 -8.23
CA THR A 75 7.70 -12.01 -9.14
C THR A 75 9.08 -12.52 -8.75
N LEU A 76 9.94 -11.63 -8.24
CA LEU A 76 11.30 -11.91 -7.82
C LEU A 76 11.40 -11.82 -6.30
N ALA A 77 12.24 -12.65 -5.70
CA ALA A 77 12.59 -12.55 -4.29
C ALA A 77 13.72 -11.52 -4.14
N ALA A 78 13.53 -10.51 -3.29
CA ALA A 78 14.58 -9.56 -2.97
C ALA A 78 15.59 -10.14 -1.99
N ARG A 79 16.79 -9.55 -1.98
CA ARG A 79 17.89 -9.95 -1.09
C ARG A 79 17.86 -9.21 0.25
N SER A 80 17.01 -8.19 0.38
CA SER A 80 16.80 -7.42 1.62
C SER A 80 15.39 -6.85 1.70
N SER A 81 14.91 -6.55 2.91
CA SER A 81 13.63 -5.86 3.10
C SER A 81 13.64 -4.44 2.54
N THR A 82 14.79 -3.75 2.61
CA THR A 82 14.96 -2.41 2.03
C THR A 82 14.79 -2.40 0.52
N GLU A 83 15.35 -3.40 -0.19
CA GLU A 83 15.18 -3.54 -1.63
C GLU A 83 13.71 -3.70 -2.03
N ASP A 84 12.98 -4.53 -1.29
CA ASP A 84 11.56 -4.74 -1.54
C ASP A 84 10.72 -3.49 -1.28
N GLU A 85 11.07 -2.73 -0.25
CA GLU A 85 10.41 -1.46 0.01
C GLU A 85 10.70 -0.42 -1.06
N TYR A 86 11.92 -0.36 -1.59
CA TYR A 86 12.20 0.54 -2.72
C TYR A 86 11.37 0.23 -3.95
N ARG A 87 11.23 -1.06 -4.27
CA ARG A 87 10.39 -1.49 -5.38
C ARG A 87 8.92 -1.16 -5.12
N ALA A 88 8.46 -1.28 -3.88
CA ALA A 88 7.11 -0.87 -3.48
C ALA A 88 6.89 0.64 -3.62
N LEU A 89 7.83 1.44 -3.10
CA LEU A 89 7.83 2.90 -3.19
C LEU A 89 7.86 3.39 -4.64
N ALA A 90 8.61 2.75 -5.54
CA ALA A 90 8.63 3.12 -6.96
C ALA A 90 7.29 2.83 -7.65
N ASN A 91 6.68 1.68 -7.34
CA ASN A 91 5.37 1.32 -7.87
C ASN A 91 4.27 2.29 -7.40
N ILE A 92 4.20 2.57 -6.09
CA ILE A 92 3.19 3.49 -5.57
C ILE A 92 3.46 4.93 -6.00
N THR A 93 4.72 5.33 -6.18
CA THR A 93 5.06 6.64 -6.75
C THR A 93 4.45 6.81 -8.13
N SER A 94 4.56 5.79 -8.99
CA SER A 94 3.97 5.82 -10.33
C SER A 94 2.44 5.97 -10.27
N GLU A 95 1.79 5.26 -9.35
CA GLU A 95 0.33 5.36 -9.13
C GLU A 95 -0.07 6.76 -8.63
N ILE A 96 0.69 7.33 -7.69
CA ILE A 96 0.44 8.69 -7.17
C ILE A 96 0.57 9.72 -8.30
N LEU A 97 1.61 9.64 -9.12
CA LEU A 97 1.82 10.57 -10.23
C LEU A 97 0.67 10.48 -11.25
N TRP A 98 0.25 9.26 -11.58
CA TRP A 98 -0.90 9.05 -12.45
C TRP A 98 -2.18 9.67 -11.86
N LEU A 99 -2.45 9.46 -10.56
CA LEU A 99 -3.58 10.08 -9.88
C LEU A 99 -3.49 11.61 -9.84
N ARG A 100 -2.29 12.18 -9.67
CA ARG A 100 -2.09 13.63 -9.70
C ARG A 100 -2.44 14.22 -11.07
N TRP A 101 -2.01 13.57 -12.16
CA TRP A 101 -2.37 13.98 -13.52
C TRP A 101 -3.87 13.85 -13.77
N LEU A 102 -4.48 12.74 -13.33
CA LEU A 102 -5.93 12.56 -13.45
C LEU A 102 -6.70 13.64 -12.68
N LEU A 103 -6.26 13.99 -11.48
CA LEU A 103 -6.90 15.05 -10.69
C LEU A 103 -6.70 16.44 -11.30
N GLU A 104 -5.57 16.68 -11.95
CA GLU A 104 -5.32 17.91 -12.71
C GLU A 104 -6.28 18.04 -13.89
N ASP A 105 -6.49 16.97 -14.65
CA ASP A 105 -7.48 16.92 -15.75
C ASP A 105 -8.92 17.13 -15.25
N LEU A 106 -9.20 16.76 -13.99
CA LEU A 106 -10.49 16.98 -13.31
C LEU A 106 -10.58 18.34 -12.59
N GLU A 107 -9.68 19.29 -12.89
CA GLU A 107 -9.64 20.64 -12.31
C GLU A 107 -9.39 20.66 -10.78
N THR A 108 -8.78 19.60 -10.24
CA THR A 108 -8.47 19.41 -8.81
C THR A 108 -6.97 19.20 -8.56
N SER A 109 -6.16 20.10 -9.10
CA SER A 109 -4.70 19.99 -9.05
C SER A 109 -4.16 19.96 -7.62
N GLN A 110 -3.15 19.11 -7.41
CA GLN A 110 -2.52 18.91 -6.10
C GLN A 110 -1.36 19.89 -5.95
N SER A 111 -1.55 21.01 -5.24
CA SER A 111 -0.49 22.02 -5.08
C SER A 111 0.61 21.61 -4.10
N SER A 112 0.31 20.73 -3.15
CA SER A 112 1.27 20.22 -2.16
C SER A 112 1.86 18.87 -2.57
N PRO A 113 3.05 18.52 -2.03
CA PRO A 113 3.56 17.16 -2.14
C PRO A 113 2.55 16.14 -1.59
N THR A 114 2.53 14.95 -2.17
CA THR A 114 1.70 13.84 -1.67
C THR A 114 2.42 13.15 -0.52
N ASP A 115 1.79 13.07 0.64
CA ASP A 115 2.33 12.33 1.78
C ASP A 115 2.25 10.82 1.51
N LEU A 116 3.42 10.17 1.53
CA LEU A 116 3.60 8.73 1.36
C LEU A 116 4.16 8.13 2.65
N TYR A 117 3.31 7.40 3.38
CA TYR A 117 3.64 6.76 4.64
C TYR A 117 4.21 5.34 4.44
N CYS A 118 5.36 5.07 5.05
CA CYS A 118 6.04 3.77 5.04
C CYS A 118 6.60 3.46 6.45
N ASP A 119 6.69 2.19 6.83
CA ASP A 119 7.19 1.78 8.14
C ASP A 119 8.73 1.55 8.16
N ASN A 120 9.34 1.36 6.99
CA ASN A 120 10.78 1.13 6.87
C ASN A 120 11.58 2.44 6.90
N ARG A 121 11.99 2.82 8.12
CA ARG A 121 12.83 3.99 8.38
C ARG A 121 14.15 3.99 7.60
N ILE A 122 14.73 2.82 7.35
CA ILE A 122 16.00 2.70 6.62
C ILE A 122 15.77 3.09 5.16
N ALA A 123 14.69 2.60 4.53
CA ALA A 123 14.33 2.98 3.16
C ALA A 123 14.08 4.50 3.04
N ILE A 124 13.39 5.10 4.01
CA ILE A 124 13.15 6.55 4.05
C ILE A 124 14.48 7.32 4.14
N GLN A 125 15.38 6.93 5.05
CA GLN A 125 16.68 7.58 5.22
C GLN A 125 17.55 7.49 3.96
N ILE A 126 17.56 6.34 3.28
CA ILE A 126 18.33 6.17 2.04
C ILE A 126 17.69 7.01 0.90
N ALA A 127 16.37 7.22 0.90
CA ALA A 127 15.72 8.01 -0.14
C ALA A 127 16.15 9.49 -0.07
N HIS A 128 16.35 10.00 1.15
CA HIS A 128 16.84 11.35 1.41
C HIS A 128 18.36 11.54 1.27
N ASN A 129 19.17 10.47 1.43
CA ASN A 129 20.63 10.57 1.42
C ASN A 129 21.23 10.15 0.06
N ASP A 130 22.19 10.93 -0.45
CA ASP A 130 22.80 10.71 -1.77
C ASP A 130 23.88 9.61 -1.81
N VAL A 131 24.18 8.99 -0.67
CA VAL A 131 25.23 7.97 -0.58
C VAL A 131 24.73 6.64 -1.12
N PHE A 132 24.96 6.41 -2.41
CA PHE A 132 24.78 5.10 -3.02
C PHE A 132 25.82 4.14 -2.48
N HIS A 133 25.37 3.06 -1.86
CA HIS A 133 26.23 1.94 -1.51
C HIS A 133 26.30 0.97 -2.69
N GLU A 134 27.44 0.31 -2.88
CA GLU A 134 27.63 -0.72 -3.92
C GLU A 134 26.56 -1.83 -3.89
N ARG A 135 25.85 -1.97 -2.75
CA ARG A 135 24.76 -2.91 -2.47
C ARG A 135 23.40 -2.52 -3.06
N THR A 136 23.22 -1.33 -3.66
CA THR A 136 21.92 -0.87 -4.21
C THR A 136 21.90 -0.74 -5.73
N LYS A 137 22.95 -1.18 -6.45
CA LYS A 137 23.04 -1.05 -7.92
C LYS A 137 21.84 -1.68 -8.67
N HIS A 138 21.30 -2.79 -8.16
CA HIS A 138 20.17 -3.48 -8.80
C HIS A 138 18.81 -2.80 -8.58
N ILE A 139 18.73 -1.79 -7.71
CA ILE A 139 17.55 -0.93 -7.48
C ILE A 139 17.85 0.54 -7.74
N GLU A 140 18.97 0.84 -8.38
CA GLU A 140 19.45 2.20 -8.55
C GLU A 140 18.45 3.08 -9.31
N ILE A 141 17.78 2.51 -10.32
CA ILE A 141 16.75 3.20 -11.11
C ILE A 141 15.56 3.60 -10.22
N ASP A 142 15.05 2.67 -9.41
CA ASP A 142 13.94 2.93 -8.49
C ASP A 142 14.31 4.00 -7.46
N CYS A 143 15.53 3.94 -6.93
CA CYS A 143 16.06 4.94 -6.00
C CYS A 143 16.13 6.33 -6.63
N HIS A 144 16.70 6.46 -7.83
CA HIS A 144 16.78 7.74 -8.55
C HIS A 144 15.40 8.29 -8.88
N PHE A 145 14.48 7.42 -9.32
CA PHE A 145 13.11 7.78 -9.63
C PHE A 145 12.40 8.41 -8.43
N ILE A 146 12.35 7.71 -7.30
CA ILE A 146 11.72 8.22 -6.07
C ILE A 146 12.39 9.53 -5.63
N ARG A 147 13.73 9.58 -5.62
CA ARG A 147 14.48 10.77 -5.20
C ARG A 147 14.18 11.98 -6.06
N GLN A 148 14.10 11.82 -7.38
CA GLN A 148 13.77 12.91 -8.29
C GLN A 148 12.41 13.53 -7.94
N HIS A 149 11.42 12.70 -7.64
CA HIS A 149 10.07 13.16 -7.28
C HIS A 149 10.01 13.78 -5.87
N LEU A 150 10.86 13.35 -4.95
CA LEU A 150 11.04 14.02 -3.65
C LEU A 150 11.66 15.42 -3.83
N LEU A 151 12.71 15.55 -4.63
CA LEU A 151 13.40 16.83 -4.87
C LEU A 151 12.52 17.84 -5.62
N ARG A 152 11.62 17.36 -6.48
CA ARG A 152 10.62 18.21 -7.17
C ARG A 152 9.47 18.65 -6.27
N GLY A 153 9.36 18.11 -5.06
CA GLY A 153 8.24 18.41 -4.15
C GLY A 153 6.92 17.79 -4.58
N GLU A 154 6.95 16.71 -5.37
CA GLU A 154 5.72 15.98 -5.77
C GLU A 154 5.32 14.94 -4.72
N LEU A 155 6.30 14.47 -3.93
CA LEU A 155 6.16 13.46 -2.89
C LEU A 155 6.82 13.92 -1.59
N HIS A 156 6.32 13.41 -0.48
CA HIS A 156 6.92 13.55 0.83
C HIS A 156 6.85 12.20 1.57
N LEU A 157 8.02 11.61 1.86
CA LEU A 157 8.09 10.33 2.58
C LEU A 157 8.01 10.55 4.08
N ILE A 158 7.08 9.85 4.74
CA ILE A 158 6.86 9.95 6.19
C ILE A 158 6.95 8.57 6.83
N SER A 159 7.68 8.47 7.94
CA SER A 159 7.71 7.24 8.74
C SER A 159 6.44 7.12 9.57
N ILE A 160 5.75 5.98 9.46
CA ILE A 160 4.60 5.63 10.28
C ILE A 160 4.91 4.41 11.15
N GLY A 161 4.30 4.32 12.33
CA GLY A 161 4.38 3.12 13.15
C GLY A 161 3.57 1.98 12.53
N THR A 162 4.02 0.74 12.70
CA THR A 162 3.31 -0.45 12.19
C THR A 162 1.86 -0.49 12.69
N LEU A 163 1.58 -0.04 13.92
CA LEU A 163 0.21 0.02 14.44
C LEU A 163 -0.71 0.96 13.65
N ASP A 164 -0.14 1.94 12.94
CA ASP A 164 -0.87 2.93 12.18
C ASP A 164 -0.93 2.71 10.68
N GLN A 165 -0.31 1.65 10.19
CA GLN A 165 -0.21 1.31 8.78
C GLN A 165 -1.48 0.60 8.26
N PRO A 166 -2.40 1.27 7.51
CA PRO A 166 -3.55 0.60 6.91
C PRO A 166 -3.16 -0.41 5.82
N ALA A 167 -2.01 -0.21 5.16
CA ALA A 167 -1.54 -1.11 4.11
C ALA A 167 -1.20 -2.52 4.64
N ASP A 168 -0.92 -2.66 5.94
CA ASP A 168 -0.76 -3.94 6.63
C ASP A 168 -1.88 -4.94 6.32
N LEU A 169 -3.11 -4.43 6.12
CA LEU A 169 -4.28 -5.26 5.86
C LEU A 169 -4.12 -6.12 4.60
N PHE A 170 -3.33 -5.64 3.65
CA PHE A 170 -3.18 -6.22 2.33
C PHE A 170 -1.97 -7.13 2.20
N THR A 171 -1.08 -7.18 3.18
CA THR A 171 0.17 -7.95 3.12
C THR A 171 0.15 -9.21 3.97
N LYS A 172 -0.41 -9.13 5.19
CA LYS A 172 -0.31 -10.19 6.20
C LYS A 172 -1.65 -10.50 6.86
N PRO A 173 -1.88 -11.76 7.29
CA PRO A 173 -3.06 -12.10 8.07
C PRO A 173 -2.97 -11.50 9.47
N HIS A 174 -4.06 -10.90 9.95
CA HIS A 174 -4.14 -10.26 11.26
C HIS A 174 -5.07 -11.01 12.22
N SER A 175 -4.86 -10.81 13.52
CA SER A 175 -5.83 -11.23 14.54
C SER A 175 -7.17 -10.52 14.34
N PRO A 176 -8.31 -11.11 14.75
CA PRO A 176 -9.63 -10.52 14.49
C PRO A 176 -9.78 -9.07 15.01
N GLY A 177 -9.19 -8.77 16.17
CA GLY A 177 -9.21 -7.41 16.73
C GLY A 177 -8.42 -6.43 15.87
N ARG A 178 -7.18 -6.79 15.51
CA ARG A 178 -6.32 -5.96 14.65
C ARG A 178 -6.92 -5.76 13.26
N PHE A 179 -7.48 -6.82 12.68
CA PHE A 179 -8.18 -6.76 11.39
C PHE A 179 -9.31 -5.74 11.42
N ARG A 180 -10.17 -5.75 12.44
CA ARG A 180 -11.27 -4.78 12.59
C ARG A 180 -10.76 -3.35 12.72
N THR A 181 -9.68 -3.13 13.48
CA THR A 181 -9.04 -1.82 13.60
C THR A 181 -8.52 -1.32 12.24
N LEU A 182 -7.83 -2.17 11.48
CA LEU A 182 -7.33 -1.80 10.15
C LEU A 182 -8.46 -1.54 9.15
N VAL A 183 -9.52 -2.36 9.16
CA VAL A 183 -10.71 -2.14 8.34
C VAL A 183 -11.38 -0.81 8.67
N SER A 184 -11.47 -0.42 9.95
CA SER A 184 -12.02 0.89 10.33
C SER A 184 -11.20 2.07 9.79
N LYS A 185 -9.89 1.90 9.58
CA LYS A 185 -9.01 2.92 8.98
C LYS A 185 -9.22 3.09 7.48
N LEU A 186 -9.79 2.10 6.80
CA LEU A 186 -10.20 2.21 5.39
C LEU A 186 -11.49 3.03 5.21
N LYS A 187 -12.13 3.46 6.31
CA LYS A 187 -13.36 4.27 6.30
C LYS A 187 -14.51 3.61 5.52
N LEU A 188 -14.58 2.28 5.59
CA LEU A 188 -15.73 1.53 5.10
C LEU A 188 -16.95 1.79 5.99
N VAL A 189 -18.10 1.97 5.36
CA VAL A 189 -19.38 2.20 6.05
C VAL A 189 -20.29 1.00 5.82
N ALA A 190 -20.95 0.54 6.88
CA ALA A 190 -22.02 -0.44 6.77
C ALA A 190 -23.31 0.27 6.34
N VAL A 191 -23.72 0.07 5.10
CA VAL A 191 -24.99 0.53 4.56
C VAL A 191 -26.02 -0.58 4.81
N LEU A 192 -26.79 -0.44 5.89
CA LEU A 192 -27.91 -1.35 6.13
C LEU A 192 -28.89 -1.28 4.94
N PRO A 193 -29.43 -2.42 4.48
CA PRO A 193 -30.46 -2.40 3.46
C PRO A 193 -31.66 -1.61 4.00
N THR A 194 -32.12 -0.64 3.20
CA THR A 194 -33.36 0.10 3.43
C THR A 194 -34.57 -0.72 3.04
#